data_AF-A0A956CXK0-F1
#
_entry.id   AF-A0A956CXK0-F1
#
_cell.length_a   1.000
_cell.length_b   1.000
_cell.length_c   1.000
_cell.angle_alpha   90.00
_cell.angle_beta   90.00
_cell.angle_gamma   90.00
#
_symmetry.space_group_name_H-M   'P 1'
#
loop_
_entity.id
_entity.type
_entity.pdbx_description
1 polymer ?
#
loop_
_entity_poly.entity_id
_entity_poly.type
_entity_poly.pdbx_seq_one_letter_code
_entity_poly.pdbx_strand_id
1 'polypeptide(L)'
;MLLLASGCECDFFKGGDNDGGVVGQGIDEPCTMDTNCRTSLVCDMASGTCQPPGNVLEGGVCALTGDCEDGLYCAPNRTCQPAGPGVDGDDCASTADCERGLLCTLEGFGFRCRSSGTTDIGEGCFADTDCYAGLACLLAEGGQRCLNPPTFHGDGGVNGMLPPTLPPWQGVTCEDDTGPPTAYFHVRRGDDTDRDFYRQPFLNDILRTSPGIDL
;
A
#
# COMPACT_ATOMS: atom_id res chain seq x y z
N MET A 1 -7.86 -54.90 10.28
CA MET A 1 -6.94 -54.17 9.40
C MET A 1 -7.32 -52.70 9.54
N LEU A 2 -6.55 -51.97 10.35
CA LEU A 2 -6.84 -50.60 10.79
C LEU A 2 -6.12 -49.67 9.80
N LEU A 3 -6.86 -48.96 8.95
CA LEU A 3 -6.31 -47.93 8.07
C LEU A 3 -6.49 -46.58 8.77
N LEU A 4 -5.41 -46.06 9.32
CA LEU A 4 -5.33 -44.71 9.88
C LEU A 4 -5.32 -43.70 8.73
N ALA A 5 -6.33 -42.83 8.70
CA ALA A 5 -6.33 -41.62 7.91
C ALA A 5 -5.26 -40.65 8.46
N SER A 6 -4.41 -40.11 7.59
CA SER A 6 -3.62 -38.91 7.89
C SER A 6 -4.01 -37.85 6.86
N GLY A 7 -5.03 -37.07 7.21
CA GLY A 7 -5.28 -35.79 6.57
C GLY A 7 -4.18 -34.84 7.04
N CYS A 8 -3.33 -34.40 6.11
CA CYS A 8 -2.49 -33.23 6.33
C CYS A 8 -3.35 -32.02 5.93
N GLU A 9 -4.14 -31.52 6.87
CA GLU A 9 -4.72 -30.17 6.75
C GLU A 9 -3.57 -29.17 6.94
N CYS A 10 -3.03 -28.69 5.83
CA CYS A 10 -2.17 -27.52 5.81
C CYS A 10 -3.07 -26.29 6.05
N ASP A 11 -3.23 -25.91 7.31
CA ASP A 11 -3.92 -24.71 7.78
C ASP A 11 -3.08 -23.44 7.43
N PHE A 12 -2.76 -23.27 6.15
CA PHE A 12 -1.68 -22.39 5.65
C PHE A 12 -2.10 -20.93 5.44
N PHE A 13 -3.41 -20.63 5.40
CA PHE A 13 -3.92 -19.27 5.21
C PHE A 13 -5.19 -19.05 6.05
N LYS A 14 -5.09 -19.11 7.38
CA LYS A 14 -6.07 -18.38 8.19
C LYS A 14 -5.68 -16.91 8.15
N GLY A 15 -6.50 -16.11 7.47
CA GLY A 15 -6.40 -14.66 7.43
C GLY A 15 -6.25 -14.09 8.84
N GLY A 16 -5.04 -13.62 9.13
CA GLY A 16 -4.61 -13.12 10.42
C GLY A 16 -3.14 -12.81 10.30
N ASP A 17 -2.80 -11.56 10.56
CA ASP A 17 -1.47 -10.96 10.45
C ASP A 17 -0.35 -11.93 10.89
N ASN A 18 0.44 -12.40 9.93
CA ASN A 18 1.63 -13.21 10.20
C ASN A 18 2.89 -12.35 10.03
N ASP A 19 3.01 -11.28 10.83
CA ASP A 19 4.30 -10.65 11.14
C ASP A 19 5.09 -11.45 12.19
N GLY A 20 4.73 -12.72 12.38
CA GLY A 20 5.33 -13.63 13.35
C GLY A 20 6.76 -14.03 12.96
N GLY A 21 7.69 -13.09 13.06
CA GLY A 21 9.14 -13.27 12.92
C GLY A 21 9.56 -13.85 11.59
N VAL A 22 10.27 -13.08 10.77
CA VAL A 22 10.94 -13.63 9.58
C VAL A 22 11.98 -14.67 10.07
N VAL A 23 11.66 -15.96 9.93
CA VAL A 23 12.57 -17.07 10.28
C VAL A 23 13.13 -17.65 9.00
N GLY A 24 14.45 -17.61 8.85
CA GLY A 24 15.18 -18.03 7.66
C GLY A 24 15.88 -16.87 6.97
N GLN A 25 16.66 -17.19 5.93
CA GLN A 25 17.41 -16.21 5.15
C GLN A 25 16.51 -15.42 4.19
N GLY A 26 16.82 -14.14 4.00
CA GLY A 26 16.14 -13.20 3.10
C GLY A 26 16.52 -13.35 1.63
N ILE A 27 15.98 -12.51 0.76
CA ILE A 27 16.32 -12.50 -0.67
C ILE A 27 17.81 -12.14 -0.83
N ASP A 28 18.48 -12.78 -1.79
CA ASP A 28 19.91 -12.64 -2.07
C ASP A 28 20.86 -13.12 -0.95
N GLU A 29 20.32 -13.59 0.17
CA GLU A 29 21.13 -14.21 1.22
C GLU A 29 21.55 -15.64 0.83
N PRO A 30 22.75 -16.10 1.28
CA PRO A 30 23.32 -17.36 0.86
C PRO A 30 22.52 -18.57 1.38
N CYS A 31 22.38 -19.58 0.53
CA CYS A 31 21.70 -20.82 0.87
C CYS A 31 22.36 -22.04 0.22
N THR A 32 22.03 -23.22 0.73
CA THR A 32 22.44 -24.51 0.14
C THR A 32 21.26 -25.45 -0.11
N MET A 33 20.12 -25.15 0.50
CA MET A 33 18.86 -25.86 0.37
C MET A 33 17.70 -24.93 0.75
N ASP A 34 16.51 -25.21 0.26
CA ASP A 34 15.33 -24.36 0.46
C ASP A 34 15.02 -24.06 1.93
N THR A 35 15.30 -25.01 2.84
CA THR A 35 15.04 -24.82 4.28
C THR A 35 15.95 -23.78 4.94
N ASN A 36 16.99 -23.30 4.26
CA ASN A 36 17.77 -22.15 4.74
C ASN A 36 17.01 -20.84 4.55
N CYS A 37 16.20 -20.76 3.49
CA CYS A 37 15.47 -19.56 3.13
C CYS A 37 14.23 -19.39 4.01
N ARG A 38 13.78 -18.14 4.17
CA ARG A 38 12.49 -17.89 4.82
C ARG A 38 11.35 -18.54 4.03
N THR A 39 10.24 -18.77 4.71
CA THR A 39 9.00 -19.21 4.09
C THR A 39 8.67 -18.33 2.88
N SER A 40 8.25 -18.96 1.77
CA SER A 40 7.98 -18.37 0.45
C SER A 40 9.19 -18.12 -0.47
N LEU A 41 10.42 -18.37 -0.02
CA LEU A 41 11.60 -18.34 -0.89
C LEU A 41 12.13 -19.76 -1.15
N VAL A 42 12.84 -19.92 -2.26
CA VAL A 42 13.55 -21.16 -2.65
C VAL A 42 15.03 -20.86 -2.80
N CYS A 43 15.88 -21.87 -2.59
CA CYS A 43 17.29 -21.72 -2.83
C CYS A 43 17.58 -21.92 -4.31
N ASP A 44 17.91 -20.83 -5.02
CA ASP A 44 18.36 -20.96 -6.40
C ASP A 44 19.79 -21.53 -6.39
N MET A 45 19.91 -22.79 -6.78
CA MET A 45 21.19 -23.49 -6.81
C MET A 45 22.18 -22.93 -7.84
N ALA A 46 21.72 -22.12 -8.80
CA ALA A 46 22.60 -21.47 -9.77
C ALA A 46 23.30 -20.25 -9.18
N SER A 47 22.58 -19.40 -8.44
CA SER A 47 23.13 -18.22 -7.74
C SER A 47 23.65 -18.54 -6.34
N GLY A 48 23.19 -19.63 -5.73
CA GLY A 48 23.48 -19.99 -4.34
C GLY A 48 22.78 -19.06 -3.32
N THR A 49 21.72 -18.38 -3.73
CA THR A 49 20.98 -17.43 -2.90
C THR A 49 19.49 -17.72 -2.86
N CYS A 50 18.83 -17.25 -1.80
CA CYS A 50 17.38 -17.36 -1.66
C CYS A 50 16.69 -16.41 -2.63
N GLN A 51 15.79 -16.94 -3.45
CA GLN A 51 15.06 -16.21 -4.46
C GLN A 51 13.56 -16.51 -4.38
N PRO A 52 12.70 -15.58 -4.82
CA PRO A 52 11.30 -15.89 -5.09
C PRO A 52 11.18 -17.03 -6.12
N PRO A 53 10.19 -17.94 -5.98
CA PRO A 53 10.11 -19.15 -6.80
C PRO A 53 9.74 -18.92 -8.27
N GLY A 54 9.11 -17.78 -8.61
CA GLY A 54 8.83 -17.39 -10.00
C GLY A 54 7.94 -18.35 -10.80
N ASN A 55 7.13 -19.18 -10.14
CA ASN A 55 6.38 -20.27 -10.76
C ASN A 55 4.91 -20.32 -10.35
N VAL A 56 4.41 -19.32 -9.62
CA VAL A 56 3.00 -19.24 -9.24
C VAL A 56 2.17 -18.75 -10.43
N LEU A 57 1.22 -19.57 -10.85
CA LEU A 57 0.28 -19.29 -11.94
C LEU A 57 -0.71 -18.17 -11.57
N GLU A 58 -1.36 -17.60 -12.58
CA GLU A 58 -2.47 -16.65 -12.41
C GLU A 58 -3.54 -17.19 -11.45
N GLY A 59 -3.98 -16.34 -10.51
CA GLY A 59 -4.92 -16.68 -9.43
C GLY A 59 -4.31 -17.43 -8.25
N GLY A 60 -3.06 -17.88 -8.36
CA GLY A 60 -2.31 -18.47 -7.25
C GLY A 60 -1.95 -17.44 -6.18
N VAL A 61 -1.78 -17.90 -4.93
CA VAL A 61 -1.45 -17.03 -3.79
C VAL A 61 0.02 -16.60 -3.86
N CYS A 62 0.28 -15.32 -3.62
CA CYS A 62 1.62 -14.73 -3.66
C CYS A 62 1.86 -13.79 -2.47
N ALA A 63 3.14 -13.62 -2.12
CA ALA A 63 3.61 -12.59 -1.21
C ALA A 63 4.37 -11.48 -1.95
N LEU A 64 5.16 -11.85 -2.95
CA LEU A 64 5.97 -10.98 -3.79
C LEU A 64 5.60 -11.16 -5.26
N THR A 65 5.82 -10.12 -6.06
CA THR A 65 5.71 -10.22 -7.53
C THR A 65 6.68 -11.24 -8.10
N GLY A 66 7.84 -11.42 -7.45
CA GLY A 66 8.80 -12.46 -7.79
C GLY A 66 8.27 -13.89 -7.64
N ASP A 67 7.21 -14.13 -6.84
CA ASP A 67 6.65 -15.47 -6.68
C ASP A 67 5.91 -15.92 -7.94
N CYS A 68 5.34 -14.96 -8.67
CA CYS A 68 4.53 -15.18 -9.85
C CYS A 68 5.38 -15.44 -11.09
N GLU A 69 4.83 -16.22 -12.03
CA GLU A 69 5.39 -16.42 -13.37
C GLU A 69 5.60 -15.10 -14.12
N ASP A 70 6.41 -15.17 -15.18
CA ASP A 70 6.69 -14.03 -16.06
C ASP A 70 5.39 -13.41 -16.62
N GLY A 71 5.35 -12.08 -16.64
CA GLY A 71 4.17 -11.32 -17.07
C GLY A 71 3.08 -11.17 -16.01
N LEU A 72 3.24 -11.77 -14.82
CA LEU A 72 2.33 -11.61 -13.70
C LEU A 72 2.95 -10.74 -12.60
N TYR A 73 2.09 -10.08 -11.81
CA TYR A 73 2.46 -9.37 -10.60
C TYR A 73 1.61 -9.84 -9.41
N CYS A 74 2.11 -9.63 -8.20
CA CYS A 74 1.36 -9.97 -7.00
C CYS A 74 0.38 -8.84 -6.65
N ALA A 75 -0.90 -9.05 -6.94
CA ALA A 75 -1.93 -8.05 -6.75
C ALA A 75 -2.28 -7.83 -5.26
N PRO A 76 -2.96 -6.70 -4.92
CA PRO A 76 -3.31 -6.37 -3.53
C PRO A 76 -4.15 -7.42 -2.80
N ASN A 77 -4.90 -8.24 -3.53
CA ASN A 77 -5.66 -9.37 -2.99
C ASN A 77 -4.79 -10.64 -2.76
N ARG A 78 -3.46 -10.51 -2.89
CA ARG A 78 -2.46 -11.57 -2.68
C ARG A 78 -2.61 -12.73 -3.65
N THR A 79 -3.00 -12.42 -4.88
CA THR A 79 -3.03 -13.37 -5.99
C THR A 79 -2.23 -12.86 -7.18
N CYS A 80 -1.59 -13.78 -7.90
CA CYS A 80 -0.89 -13.44 -9.14
C CYS A 80 -1.91 -13.02 -10.21
N GLN A 81 -1.72 -11.84 -10.80
CA GLN A 81 -2.57 -11.29 -11.86
C GLN A 81 -1.72 -10.77 -13.01
N PRO A 82 -2.27 -10.62 -14.22
CA PRO A 82 -1.54 -10.03 -15.35
C PRO A 82 -1.02 -8.63 -15.03
N ALA A 83 0.26 -8.40 -15.29
CA ALA A 83 0.84 -7.06 -15.22
C ALA A 83 0.38 -6.22 -16.42
N GLY A 84 0.40 -4.90 -16.25
CA GLY A 84 0.02 -3.95 -17.29
C GLY A 84 1.14 -3.65 -18.28
N PRO A 85 0.85 -2.87 -19.31
CA PRO A 85 1.83 -2.50 -20.34
C PRO A 85 2.63 -1.23 -20.02
N GLY A 86 2.34 -0.52 -18.92
CA GLY A 86 2.92 0.79 -18.62
C GLY A 86 4.40 0.69 -18.22
N VAL A 87 5.27 1.40 -18.94
CA VAL A 87 6.70 1.41 -18.67
C VAL A 87 7.05 2.45 -17.59
N ASP A 88 8.30 2.47 -17.14
CA ASP A 88 8.78 3.47 -16.18
C ASP A 88 8.51 4.91 -16.68
N GLY A 89 7.80 5.69 -15.87
CA GLY A 89 7.40 7.06 -16.18
C GLY A 89 6.02 7.23 -16.80
N ASP A 90 5.34 6.14 -17.18
CA ASP A 90 3.97 6.23 -17.67
C ASP A 90 2.99 6.59 -16.54
N ASP A 91 1.93 7.29 -16.93
CA ASP A 91 0.79 7.57 -16.06
C ASP A 91 0.05 6.27 -15.74
N CYS A 92 -0.23 6.04 -14.45
CA CYS A 92 -0.95 4.87 -13.99
C CYS A 92 -2.11 5.28 -13.08
N ALA A 93 -3.13 4.42 -12.96
CA ALA A 93 -4.16 4.53 -11.93
C ALA A 93 -3.90 3.52 -10.80
N SER A 94 -3.21 2.42 -11.12
CA SER A 94 -2.87 1.34 -10.21
C SER A 94 -1.60 0.62 -10.67
N THR A 95 -0.99 -0.18 -9.80
CA THR A 95 0.14 -1.04 -10.16
C THR A 95 -0.22 -2.04 -11.26
N ALA A 96 -1.51 -2.39 -11.41
CA ALA A 96 -1.98 -3.27 -12.49
C ALA A 96 -1.80 -2.65 -13.88
N ASP A 97 -1.61 -1.33 -13.98
CA ASP A 97 -1.37 -0.64 -15.26
C ASP A 97 0.11 -0.70 -15.67
N CYS A 98 1.01 -1.02 -14.74
CA CYS A 98 2.45 -0.99 -14.95
C CYS A 98 3.02 -2.38 -15.29
N GLU A 99 4.16 -2.40 -15.99
CA GLU A 99 4.93 -3.60 -16.25
C GLU A 99 5.38 -4.28 -14.96
N ARG A 100 5.64 -5.59 -15.05
CA ARG A 100 6.10 -6.41 -13.92
C ARG A 100 7.34 -5.80 -13.27
N GLY A 101 7.32 -5.68 -11.94
CA GLY A 101 8.42 -5.10 -11.17
C GLY A 101 8.37 -3.58 -11.06
N LEU A 102 7.36 -2.94 -11.65
CA LEU A 102 7.05 -1.54 -11.41
C LEU A 102 5.89 -1.42 -10.40
N LEU A 103 5.85 -0.28 -9.71
CA LEU A 103 4.82 0.14 -8.78
C LEU A 103 4.21 1.45 -9.27
N CYS A 104 2.90 1.61 -9.10
CA CYS A 104 2.25 2.88 -9.35
C CYS A 104 2.36 3.77 -8.11
N THR A 105 3.25 4.77 -8.15
CA THR A 105 3.58 5.64 -7.01
C THR A 105 3.21 7.09 -7.27
N LEU A 106 2.95 7.86 -6.20
CA LEU A 106 2.61 9.28 -6.29
C LEU A 106 3.86 10.12 -6.58
N GLU A 107 3.82 10.89 -7.67
CA GLU A 107 4.86 11.87 -8.01
C GLU A 107 4.24 13.23 -8.34
N GLY A 108 4.52 14.23 -7.52
CA GLY A 108 3.90 15.54 -7.62
C GLY A 108 2.39 15.46 -7.35
N PHE A 109 1.57 15.61 -8.40
CA PHE A 109 0.11 15.57 -8.33
C PHE A 109 -0.51 14.43 -9.17
N GLY A 110 0.30 13.49 -9.66
CA GLY A 110 -0.15 12.35 -10.45
C GLY A 110 0.57 11.06 -10.05
N PHE A 111 0.09 9.93 -10.54
CA PHE A 111 0.74 8.64 -10.30
C PHE A 111 1.55 8.21 -11.51
N ARG A 112 2.71 7.61 -11.25
CA ARG A 112 3.65 7.16 -12.27
C ARG A 112 4.14 5.76 -11.97
N CYS A 113 4.32 4.95 -13.01
CA CYS A 113 5.01 3.68 -12.88
C CYS A 113 6.49 3.93 -12.55
N ARG A 114 7.00 3.30 -11.49
CA ARG A 114 8.39 3.37 -11.03
C ARG A 114 8.90 2.00 -10.66
N SER A 115 10.19 1.75 -10.84
CA SER A 115 10.79 0.49 -10.39
C SER A 115 10.57 0.27 -8.89
N SER A 116 10.25 -0.97 -8.53
CA SER A 116 10.34 -1.38 -7.13
C SER A 116 11.79 -1.38 -6.67
N GLY A 117 11.98 -1.37 -5.36
CA GLY A 117 13.30 -1.43 -4.76
C GLY A 117 13.76 -2.86 -4.52
N THR A 118 14.73 -2.97 -3.62
CA THR A 118 15.44 -4.22 -3.29
C THR A 118 15.46 -4.51 -1.79
N THR A 119 14.72 -3.70 -1.01
CA THR A 119 14.64 -3.86 0.44
C THR A 119 13.63 -4.94 0.78
N ASP A 120 14.05 -5.82 1.69
CA ASP A 120 13.29 -7.02 2.00
C ASP A 120 12.35 -6.85 3.20
N ILE A 121 11.48 -7.82 3.40
CA ILE A 121 10.49 -7.81 4.48
C ILE A 121 11.16 -7.67 5.86
N GLY A 122 10.68 -6.71 6.65
CA GLY A 122 11.18 -6.40 7.98
C GLY A 122 12.35 -5.41 8.02
N GLU A 123 12.94 -5.08 6.87
CA GLU A 123 14.01 -4.08 6.75
C GLU A 123 13.45 -2.66 6.63
N GLY A 124 14.27 -1.66 6.97
CA GLY A 124 13.86 -0.26 7.02
C GLY A 124 13.71 0.36 5.63
N CYS A 125 12.68 1.20 5.46
CA CYS A 125 12.36 1.86 4.20
C CYS A 125 11.90 3.30 4.43
N PHE A 126 11.88 4.11 3.37
CA PHE A 126 11.30 5.46 3.38
C PHE A 126 10.04 5.55 2.51
N ALA A 127 10.02 4.81 1.39
CA ALA A 127 8.91 4.75 0.44
C ALA A 127 8.70 3.32 -0.08
N ASP A 128 7.52 3.04 -0.67
CA ASP A 128 7.22 1.72 -1.25
C ASP A 128 8.21 1.32 -2.35
N THR A 129 8.73 2.30 -3.10
CA THR A 129 9.75 2.10 -4.12
C THR A 129 11.11 1.66 -3.57
N ASP A 130 11.30 1.63 -2.25
CA ASP A 130 12.48 1.03 -1.63
C ASP A 130 12.34 -0.48 -1.46
N CYS A 131 11.11 -0.96 -1.36
CA CYS A 131 10.78 -2.36 -1.07
C CYS A 131 10.66 -3.21 -2.34
N TYR A 132 10.86 -4.52 -2.21
CA TYR A 132 10.55 -5.47 -3.30
C TYR A 132 9.07 -5.36 -3.71
N ALA A 133 8.80 -5.51 -5.02
CA ALA A 133 7.45 -5.45 -5.57
C ALA A 133 6.49 -6.47 -4.89
N GLY A 134 5.38 -5.96 -4.36
CA GLY A 134 4.42 -6.73 -3.55
C GLY A 134 4.49 -6.43 -2.04
N LEU A 135 5.53 -5.73 -1.60
CA LEU A 135 5.64 -5.14 -0.27
C LEU A 135 5.29 -3.65 -0.29
N ALA A 136 4.95 -3.11 0.88
CA ALA A 136 4.75 -1.69 1.10
C ALA A 136 5.58 -1.22 2.30
N CYS A 137 5.98 0.05 2.29
CA CYS A 137 6.71 0.68 3.36
C CYS A 137 5.75 1.16 4.45
N LEU A 138 5.54 0.34 5.48
CA LEU A 138 4.54 0.56 6.51
C LEU A 138 5.18 0.92 7.84
N LEU A 139 4.48 1.75 8.62
CA LEU A 139 4.91 2.08 9.98
C LEU A 139 4.66 0.88 10.89
N ALA A 140 5.73 0.36 11.50
CA ALA A 140 5.69 -0.74 12.44
C ALA A 140 6.42 -0.37 13.74
N GLU A 141 6.41 -1.27 14.72
CA GLU A 141 7.16 -1.07 15.97
C GLU A 141 8.66 -0.93 15.66
N GLY A 142 9.23 0.22 16.03
CA GLY A 142 10.63 0.55 15.78
C GLY A 142 10.93 1.21 14.42
N GLY A 143 9.92 1.63 13.65
CA GLY A 143 10.10 2.48 12.46
C GLY A 143 9.36 2.00 11.22
N GLN A 144 9.54 2.71 10.10
CA GLN A 144 9.04 2.28 8.80
C GLN A 144 9.81 1.06 8.30
N ARG A 145 9.08 0.02 7.88
CA ARG A 145 9.65 -1.24 7.39
C ARG A 145 8.88 -1.75 6.19
N CYS A 146 9.56 -2.47 5.30
CA CYS A 146 8.90 -3.18 4.22
C CYS A 146 8.10 -4.33 4.80
N LEU A 147 6.79 -4.32 4.60
CA LEU A 147 5.87 -5.31 5.14
C LEU A 147 4.86 -5.72 4.08
N ASN A 148 4.19 -6.84 4.34
CA ASN A 148 3.07 -7.26 3.53
C ASN A 148 1.93 -6.26 3.73
N PRO A 149 1.43 -5.63 2.66
CA PRO A 149 0.28 -4.76 2.80
C PRO A 149 -0.96 -5.58 3.21
N PRO A 150 -1.84 -5.02 4.07
CA PRO A 150 -3.06 -5.70 4.46
C PRO A 150 -3.95 -6.00 3.24
N THR A 151 -4.55 -7.18 3.21
CA THR A 151 -5.52 -7.57 2.17
C THR A 151 -6.79 -6.75 2.30
N PHE A 152 -7.14 -5.95 1.29
CA PHE A 152 -8.41 -5.22 1.26
C PHE A 152 -9.50 -6.11 0.64
N HIS A 153 -10.36 -6.69 1.48
CA HIS A 153 -11.50 -7.51 1.05
C HIS A 153 -12.86 -6.76 1.06
N GLY A 154 -12.85 -5.42 1.08
CA GLY A 154 -14.06 -4.62 1.34
C GLY A 154 -14.33 -3.47 0.35
N ASP A 155 -15.62 -3.30 0.09
CA ASP A 155 -16.41 -2.37 -0.70
C ASP A 155 -16.44 -0.91 -0.18
N GLY A 156 -15.35 -0.43 0.45
CA GLY A 156 -15.17 0.97 0.84
C GLY A 156 -15.07 1.97 -0.33
N GLY A 157 -15.58 1.60 -1.51
CA GLY A 157 -15.51 2.36 -2.76
C GLY A 157 -14.18 2.23 -3.51
N VAL A 158 -13.20 1.49 -2.98
CA VAL A 158 -11.83 1.41 -3.54
C VAL A 158 -11.50 0.08 -4.23
N ASN A 159 -12.48 -0.84 -4.41
CA ASN A 159 -12.33 -2.11 -5.16
C ASN A 159 -11.05 -2.93 -4.81
N GLY A 160 -10.67 -2.98 -3.54
CA GLY A 160 -9.46 -3.72 -3.13
C GLY A 160 -8.14 -3.09 -3.57
N MET A 161 -8.16 -1.87 -4.10
CA MET A 161 -6.95 -1.12 -4.44
C MET A 161 -6.31 -0.64 -3.15
N LEU A 162 -5.02 -0.96 -2.95
CA LEU A 162 -4.24 -0.26 -1.96
C LEU A 162 -4.21 1.22 -2.38
N PRO A 163 -4.70 2.16 -1.56
CA PRO A 163 -4.47 3.56 -1.85
C PRO A 163 -2.94 3.74 -1.93
N PRO A 164 -2.43 4.41 -2.99
CA PRO A 164 -1.01 4.67 -3.12
C PRO A 164 -0.51 5.32 -1.84
N THR A 165 0.62 4.83 -1.33
CA THR A 165 1.15 5.29 -0.06
C THR A 165 1.50 6.76 -0.18
N LEU A 166 0.73 7.58 0.53
CA LEU A 166 1.13 8.96 0.76
C LEU A 166 2.36 8.89 1.67
N PRO A 167 3.49 9.50 1.30
CA PRO A 167 4.63 9.57 2.20
C PRO A 167 4.14 10.12 3.55
N PRO A 168 4.56 9.55 4.69
CA PRO A 168 4.07 9.96 5.98
C PRO A 168 4.33 11.46 6.15
N TRP A 169 3.25 12.24 6.25
CA TRP A 169 3.34 13.67 6.47
C TRP A 169 3.99 13.88 7.84
N GLN A 170 5.21 14.43 7.84
CA GLN A 170 6.00 14.69 9.05
C GLN A 170 5.38 15.77 9.95
N GLY A 171 4.21 16.29 9.59
CA GLY A 171 3.65 17.50 10.17
C GLY A 171 4.46 18.73 9.75
N VAL A 172 3.97 19.89 10.18
CA VAL A 172 4.77 21.11 10.23
C VAL A 172 4.64 21.67 11.65
N THR A 173 5.73 22.19 12.20
CA THR A 173 5.65 22.96 13.44
C THR A 173 5.10 24.34 13.09
N CYS A 174 3.83 24.58 13.42
CA CYS A 174 3.26 25.91 13.38
C CYS A 174 3.70 26.70 14.61
N GLU A 175 4.03 27.97 14.45
CA GLU A 175 4.11 28.88 15.59
C GLU A 175 2.72 29.03 16.23
N ASP A 176 2.68 29.17 17.55
CA ASP A 176 1.43 29.50 18.23
C ASP A 176 0.89 30.84 17.71
N ASP A 177 -0.37 30.86 17.31
CA ASP A 177 -1.02 32.08 16.87
C ASP A 177 -1.23 32.99 18.09
N THR A 178 -0.34 33.98 18.25
CA THR A 178 -0.34 34.90 19.40
C THR A 178 -1.34 36.04 19.24
N GLY A 179 -2.01 36.13 18.09
CA GLY A 179 -3.02 37.14 17.80
C GLY A 179 -4.41 36.74 18.32
N PRO A 180 -5.31 37.71 18.53
CA PRO A 180 -6.73 37.40 18.67
C PRO A 180 -7.22 36.72 17.38
N PRO A 181 -7.98 35.60 17.48
CA PRO A 181 -8.48 34.90 16.31
C PRO A 181 -9.29 35.85 15.45
N THR A 182 -8.85 36.04 14.21
CA THR A 182 -9.48 36.97 13.26
C THR A 182 -10.19 36.17 12.18
N ALA A 183 -11.51 36.28 12.11
CA ALA A 183 -12.28 35.74 11.00
C ALA A 183 -12.15 36.68 9.79
N TYR A 184 -11.56 36.20 8.70
CA TYR A 184 -11.45 36.94 7.44
C TYR A 184 -12.73 36.91 6.60
N PHE A 185 -13.74 36.15 7.04
CA PHE A 185 -15.04 36.10 6.40
C PHE A 185 -16.11 36.66 7.35
N HIS A 186 -17.06 37.38 6.77
CA HIS A 186 -18.21 37.91 7.49
C HIS A 186 -19.43 37.03 7.21
N VAL A 187 -20.02 36.46 8.27
CA VAL A 187 -21.30 35.75 8.17
C VAL A 187 -22.43 36.78 8.06
N ARG A 188 -23.20 36.73 6.97
CA ARG A 188 -24.29 37.65 6.65
C ARG A 188 -25.32 37.71 7.78
N ARG A 189 -25.90 38.89 8.04
CA ARG A 189 -27.11 39.01 8.87
C ARG A 189 -28.29 38.60 8.00
N GLY A 190 -29.23 37.83 8.56
CA GLY A 190 -30.46 37.42 7.89
C GLY A 190 -31.47 38.56 7.72
N ASP A 191 -31.02 39.73 7.25
CA ASP A 191 -31.88 40.84 6.86
C ASP A 191 -31.93 40.97 5.32
N ASP A 192 -32.93 41.67 4.80
CA ASP A 192 -33.21 41.75 3.35
C ASP A 192 -32.20 42.58 2.55
N THR A 193 -31.09 43.02 3.16
CA THR A 193 -30.17 44.01 2.56
C THR A 193 -28.93 43.41 1.90
N ASP A 194 -28.63 42.12 2.09
CA ASP A 194 -27.42 41.46 1.56
C ASP A 194 -27.72 40.01 1.13
N ARG A 195 -28.24 39.83 -0.11
CA ARG A 195 -28.66 38.52 -0.67
C ARG A 195 -27.64 37.88 -1.63
N ASP A 196 -26.42 38.40 -1.71
CA ASP A 196 -25.42 37.91 -2.65
C ASP A 196 -24.79 36.58 -2.17
N PHE A 197 -25.13 35.50 -2.87
CA PHE A 197 -24.73 34.11 -2.59
C PHE A 197 -23.21 33.87 -2.66
N TYR A 198 -22.45 34.69 -3.40
CA TYR A 198 -21.05 34.43 -3.76
C TYR A 198 -19.98 35.11 -2.88
N ARG A 199 -20.35 35.67 -1.72
CA ARG A 199 -19.40 36.41 -0.86
C ARG A 199 -18.65 35.55 0.16
N GLN A 200 -18.92 34.25 0.20
CA GLN A 200 -18.29 33.31 1.14
C GLN A 200 -17.27 32.43 0.39
N PRO A 201 -16.17 32.01 1.06
CA PRO A 201 -15.10 31.25 0.41
C PRO A 201 -15.57 29.92 -0.19
N PHE A 202 -16.66 29.38 0.35
CA PHE A 202 -17.33 28.18 -0.13
C PHE A 202 -18.81 28.51 -0.33
N LEU A 203 -19.44 27.86 -1.31
CA LEU A 203 -20.88 28.00 -1.55
C LEU A 203 -21.64 27.46 -0.33
N ASN A 204 -22.08 28.36 0.55
CA ASN A 204 -22.95 28.04 1.66
C ASN A 204 -24.02 29.13 1.85
N ASP A 205 -25.17 28.69 2.35
CA ASP A 205 -26.38 29.46 2.64
C ASP A 205 -26.48 29.85 4.12
N ILE A 206 -25.37 29.76 4.84
CA ILE A 206 -25.29 30.12 6.26
C ILE A 206 -25.73 31.58 6.48
N LEU A 207 -26.67 31.76 7.40
CA LEU A 207 -27.24 33.05 7.75
C LEU A 207 -27.19 33.25 9.26
N ARG A 208 -26.82 34.46 9.70
CA ARG A 208 -26.89 34.83 11.11
C ARG A 208 -28.26 35.42 11.42
N THR A 209 -29.06 34.69 12.19
CA THR A 209 -30.38 35.09 12.66
C THR A 209 -30.34 35.57 14.12
N SER A 210 -31.43 36.14 14.63
CA SER A 210 -31.53 36.58 16.04
C SER A 210 -31.23 35.47 17.08
N PRO A 211 -31.65 34.20 16.89
CA PRO A 211 -31.32 33.12 17.83
C PRO A 211 -29.94 32.47 17.60
N GLY A 212 -29.24 32.73 16.48
CA GLY A 212 -27.97 32.08 16.20
C GLY A 212 -27.60 31.99 14.73
N ILE A 213 -27.05 30.85 14.34
CA ILE A 213 -26.66 30.53 12.97
C ILE A 213 -27.72 29.58 12.41
N ASP A 214 -28.24 29.92 11.23
CA ASP A 214 -29.10 29.08 10.41
C ASP A 214 -28.25 28.43 9.32
N LEU A 215 -28.40 27.11 9.14
CA LEU A 215 -27.63 26.26 8.22
C LEU A 215 -28.55 25.68 7.16
#